data_AF-A0A1V4ZRD2-F1
#
_entry.id   AF-A0A1V4ZRD2-F1
#
_cell.length_a   1.000
_cell.length_b   1.000
_cell.length_c   1.000
_cell.angle_alpha   90.00
_cell.angle_beta   90.00
_cell.angle_gamma   90.00
#
_symmetry.space_group_name_H-M   'P 1'
#
loop_
_entity.id
_entity.type
_entity.pdbx_description
1 polymer ?
#
loop_
_entity_poly.entity_id
_entity_poly.type
_entity_poly.pdbx_seq_one_letter_code
_entity_poly.pdbx_strand_id
1 'polypeptide(L)'
;MMMFASSRISYGMARAGSLPGFISSVHPGRHTPWTAILLVGAGALLFMFTGDIAFVANIANFTLFVTFVVVNLSVIILRYKEPGRSRPFSIPGRLGRFPVFPLLGLLFCLFLLVQLEPAVLGVGALLTGIGVVIAVFYGKGAAR
;
A
#
# COMPACT_ATOMS: atom_id res chain seq x y z
N MET A 1 -15.63 6.12 3.12
CA MET A 1 -15.23 4.69 3.03
C MET A 1 -13.72 4.48 3.14
N MET A 2 -12.88 5.22 2.41
CA MET A 2 -11.41 5.05 2.44
C MET A 2 -10.79 5.14 3.84
N MET A 3 -11.27 6.04 4.71
CA MET A 3 -10.80 6.15 6.10
C MET A 3 -10.97 4.87 6.93
N PHE A 4 -12.03 4.09 6.68
CA PHE A 4 -12.22 2.82 7.39
C PHE A 4 -11.22 1.77 6.92
N ALA A 5 -11.00 1.68 5.61
CA ALA A 5 -10.04 0.75 5.02
C ALA A 5 -8.61 1.06 5.47
N SER A 6 -8.18 2.32 5.37
CA SER A 6 -6.83 2.72 5.78
C SER A 6 -6.58 2.48 7.27
N SER A 7 -7.53 2.85 8.14
CA SER A 7 -7.38 2.64 9.59
C SER A 7 -7.25 1.16 9.97
N ARG A 8 -7.98 0.27 9.28
CA ARG A 8 -7.91 -1.19 9.51
C ARG A 8 -6.61 -1.80 8.98
N ILE A 9 -6.15 -1.35 7.81
CA ILE A 9 -4.85 -1.79 7.25
C ILE A 9 -3.72 -1.36 8.19
N SER A 10 -3.70 -0.09 8.63
CA SER A 10 -2.71 0.42 9.57
C SER A 10 -2.74 -0.33 10.92
N TYR A 11 -3.92 -0.63 11.45
CA TYR A 11 -4.08 -1.47 12.64
C TYR A 11 -3.49 -2.88 12.44
N GLY A 12 -3.78 -3.52 11.30
CA GLY A 12 -3.25 -4.84 10.96
C GLY A 12 -1.73 -4.86 10.84
N MET A 13 -1.15 -3.85 10.19
CA MET A 13 0.30 -3.67 10.07
C MET A 13 0.98 -3.42 11.43
N ALA A 14 0.35 -2.63 12.31
CA ALA A 14 0.85 -2.40 13.66
C ALA A 14 0.79 -3.68 14.52
N ARG A 15 -0.26 -4.49 14.38
CA ARG A 15 -0.36 -5.78 15.06
C ARG A 15 0.65 -6.81 14.55
N ALA A 16 1.02 -6.73 13.26
CA ALA A 16 2.12 -7.51 12.68
C ALA A 16 3.51 -6.94 13.00
N GLY A 17 3.60 -5.87 13.82
CA GLY A 17 4.86 -5.25 14.26
C GLY A 17 5.58 -4.44 13.18
N SER A 18 4.98 -4.22 12.01
CA SER A 18 5.56 -3.39 10.94
C SER A 18 5.39 -1.88 11.18
N LEU A 19 4.64 -1.49 12.21
CA LEU A 19 4.36 -0.11 12.59
C LEU A 19 4.44 0.04 14.13
N PRO A 20 4.60 1.26 14.65
CA PRO A 20 4.60 1.51 16.10
C PRO A 20 3.36 0.94 16.81
N GLY A 21 3.57 0.31 17.97
CA GLY A 21 2.51 -0.34 18.73
C GLY A 21 1.35 0.57 19.17
N PHE A 22 1.56 1.89 19.27
CA PHE A 22 0.46 2.81 19.62
C PHE A 22 -0.64 2.88 18.55
N ILE A 23 -0.33 2.51 17.29
CA ILE A 23 -1.29 2.48 16.17
C ILE A 23 -2.24 1.27 16.29
N SER A 24 -1.84 0.23 17.03
CA SER A 24 -2.71 -0.92 17.32
C SER A 24 -3.63 -0.69 18.53
N SER A 25 -3.63 0.49 19.14
CA SER A 25 -4.52 0.81 20.26
C SER A 25 -5.99 0.86 19.83
N VAL A 26 -6.81 0.09 20.54
CA VAL A 26 -8.26 -0.03 20.27
C VAL A 26 -9.05 0.58 21.42
N HIS A 27 -10.16 1.27 21.12
CA HIS A 27 -11.03 1.85 22.12
C HIS A 27 -11.75 0.74 22.92
N PRO A 28 -11.69 0.72 24.26
CA PRO A 28 -12.17 -0.39 25.08
C PRO A 28 -13.68 -0.64 24.98
N GLY A 29 -14.50 0.39 24.75
CA GLY A 29 -15.96 0.23 24.61
C GLY A 29 -16.50 0.02 23.19
N ARG A 30 -15.77 0.44 22.14
CA ARG A 30 -16.27 0.43 20.74
C ARG A 30 -15.46 -0.49 19.84
N HIS A 31 -14.38 -1.07 20.34
CA HIS A 31 -13.46 -1.93 19.58
C HIS A 31 -12.97 -1.32 18.26
N THR A 32 -12.86 0.02 18.21
CA THR A 32 -12.36 0.78 17.06
C THR A 32 -10.92 1.24 17.24
N PRO A 33 -10.06 1.14 16.21
CA PRO A 33 -8.67 1.60 16.28
C PRO A 33 -8.61 3.13 16.18
N TRP A 34 -8.88 3.82 17.28
CA TRP A 34 -9.05 5.28 17.32
C TRP A 34 -7.76 6.04 17.00
N THR A 35 -6.60 5.52 17.40
CA THR A 35 -5.30 6.15 17.10
C THR A 35 -4.99 6.10 15.59
N ALA A 36 -5.31 4.99 14.93
CA ALA A 36 -5.17 4.88 13.47
C ALA A 36 -6.11 5.85 12.73
N ILE A 37 -7.35 6.00 13.21
CA ILE A 37 -8.33 6.94 12.63
C ILE A 37 -7.83 8.38 12.75
N LEU A 38 -7.34 8.78 13.92
CA LEU A 38 -6.80 10.12 14.12
C LEU A 38 -5.57 10.38 13.24
N LEU A 39 -4.67 9.41 13.11
CA LEU A 39 -3.48 9.54 12.27
C LEU A 39 -3.85 9.71 10.78
N VAL A 40 -4.75 8.87 10.27
CA VAL A 40 -5.27 8.99 8.90
C VAL A 40 -6.00 10.32 8.71
N GLY A 41 -6.83 10.72 9.66
CA GLY A 41 -7.58 11.98 9.62
C GLY A 41 -6.65 13.20 9.62
N ALA A 42 -5.64 13.21 10.49
CA ALA A 42 -4.63 14.27 10.52
C ALA A 42 -3.86 14.36 9.20
N GLY A 43 -3.47 13.23 8.61
CA GLY A 43 -2.84 13.20 7.29
C GLY A 43 -3.74 13.78 6.20
N ALA A 44 -5.03 13.42 6.20
CA ALA A 44 -6.00 13.96 5.24
C ALA A 44 -6.19 15.48 5.38
N LEU A 45 -6.20 16.00 6.62
CA LEU A 45 -6.28 17.44 6.88
C LEU A 45 -5.05 18.18 6.33
N LEU A 46 -3.85 17.60 6.41
CA LEU A 46 -2.64 18.22 5.84
C LEU A 46 -2.76 18.42 4.32
N PHE A 47 -3.34 17.46 3.60
CA PHE A 47 -3.57 17.58 2.15
C PHE A 47 -4.65 18.61 1.78
N MET A 48 -5.47 19.05 2.72
CA MET A 48 -6.48 20.09 2.47
C MET A 48 -5.82 21.46 2.22
N PHE A 49 -4.66 21.71 2.82
CA PHE A 49 -3.93 22.97 2.68
C PHE A 49 -3.24 23.14 1.32
N THR A 50 -3.11 22.07 0.53
CA THR A 50 -2.49 22.12 -0.80
C THR A 50 -3.33 22.90 -1.82
N GLY A 51 -4.64 23.02 -1.62
CA GLY A 51 -5.55 23.84 -2.46
C GLY A 51 -5.82 23.30 -3.88
N ASP A 52 -4.96 22.43 -4.41
CA ASP A 52 -5.08 21.84 -5.74
C ASP A 52 -5.55 20.37 -5.67
N ILE A 53 -6.80 20.16 -6.08
CA ILE A 53 -7.43 18.84 -6.13
C ILE A 53 -6.74 17.93 -7.16
N ALA A 54 -6.28 18.47 -8.29
CA ALA A 54 -5.62 17.69 -9.33
C ALA A 54 -4.28 17.15 -8.83
N PHE A 55 -3.51 17.98 -8.13
CA PHE A 55 -2.25 17.56 -7.51
C PHE A 55 -2.47 16.44 -6.46
N VAL A 56 -3.43 16.61 -5.55
CA VAL A 56 -3.75 15.59 -4.54
C VAL A 56 -4.23 14.28 -5.19
N ALA A 57 -5.07 14.37 -6.22
CA ALA A 57 -5.53 13.21 -6.98
C ALA A 57 -4.37 12.48 -7.67
N ASN A 58 -3.41 13.21 -8.24
CA ASN A 58 -2.24 12.63 -8.88
C ASN A 58 -1.30 11.94 -7.87
N ILE A 59 -1.13 12.48 -6.65
CA ILE A 59 -0.40 11.79 -5.56
C ILE A 59 -1.10 10.49 -5.14
N ALA A 60 -2.43 10.52 -5.05
CA ALA A 60 -3.21 9.32 -4.74
C ALA A 60 -3.05 8.26 -5.84
N ASN A 61 -3.10 8.67 -7.11
CA ASN A 61 -2.88 7.79 -8.26
C ASN A 61 -1.47 7.19 -8.24
N PHE A 62 -0.44 7.99 -7.96
CA PHE A 62 0.93 7.49 -7.79
C PHE A 62 0.99 6.38 -6.75
N THR A 63 0.44 6.62 -5.57
CA THR A 63 0.45 5.65 -4.45
C THR A 63 -0.29 4.36 -4.84
N LEU A 64 -1.40 4.50 -5.57
CA LEU A 64 -2.19 3.38 -6.08
C LEU A 64 -1.39 2.55 -7.10
N PHE A 65 -0.75 3.20 -8.08
CA PHE A 65 0.04 2.51 -9.09
C PHE A 65 1.24 1.79 -8.49
N VAL A 66 1.97 2.42 -7.56
CA VAL A 66 3.07 1.77 -6.85
C VAL A 66 2.57 0.55 -6.07
N THR A 67 1.42 0.66 -5.40
CA THR A 67 0.81 -0.47 -4.69
C THR A 67 0.49 -1.61 -5.65
N PHE A 68 -0.11 -1.32 -6.81
CA PHE A 68 -0.40 -2.34 -7.83
C PHE A 68 0.86 -2.93 -8.44
N VAL A 69 1.93 -2.16 -8.65
CA VAL A 69 3.24 -2.69 -9.07
C VAL A 69 3.73 -3.73 -8.07
N VAL A 70 3.73 -3.40 -6.78
CA VAL A 70 4.18 -4.33 -5.71
C VAL A 70 3.29 -5.56 -5.62
N VAL A 71 1.97 -5.41 -5.71
CA VAL A 71 1.01 -6.54 -5.67
C VAL A 71 1.21 -7.46 -6.86
N ASN A 72 1.29 -6.93 -8.09
CA ASN A 72 1.52 -7.74 -9.29
C ASN A 72 2.88 -8.46 -9.22
N LEU A 73 3.93 -7.76 -8.79
CA LEU A 73 5.25 -8.36 -8.60
C LEU A 73 5.24 -9.48 -7.55
N SER A 74 4.54 -9.27 -6.42
CA SER A 74 4.39 -10.27 -5.37
C SER A 74 3.71 -11.54 -5.89
N VAL A 75 2.67 -11.40 -6.71
CA VAL A 75 1.98 -12.54 -7.35
C VAL A 75 2.92 -13.28 -8.30
N ILE A 76 3.71 -12.56 -9.10
CA ILE A 76 4.70 -13.16 -10.00
C ILE A 76 5.72 -13.96 -9.19
N ILE A 77 6.36 -13.34 -8.19
CA ILE A 77 7.39 -13.97 -7.35
C ILE A 77 6.84 -15.21 -6.63
N LEU A 78 5.66 -15.11 -6.01
CA LEU A 78 5.05 -16.22 -5.28
C LEU A 78 4.72 -17.41 -6.20
N ARG A 79 4.50 -17.14 -7.49
CA ARG A 79 4.26 -18.19 -8.48
C ARG A 79 5.52 -18.95 -8.88
N TYR A 80 6.67 -18.29 -8.85
CA TYR A 80 7.96 -18.93 -9.08
C TYR A 80 8.49 -19.62 -7.83
N LYS A 81 8.38 -19.00 -6.65
CA LYS A 81 8.88 -19.55 -5.38
C LYS A 81 8.01 -20.67 -4.82
N GLU A 82 6.68 -20.55 -4.89
CA GLU A 82 5.74 -21.51 -4.29
C GLU A 82 4.75 -22.06 -5.34
N PRO A 83 5.23 -22.86 -6.32
CA PRO A 83 4.38 -23.40 -7.36
C PRO A 83 3.35 -24.42 -6.83
N GLY A 84 3.65 -25.12 -5.72
CA GLY A 84 2.81 -26.19 -5.15
C GLY A 84 1.76 -25.74 -4.13
N ARG A 85 1.66 -24.44 -3.82
CA ARG A 85 0.67 -23.93 -2.86
C ARG A 85 -0.75 -24.13 -3.40
N SER A 86 -1.66 -24.65 -2.58
CA SER A 86 -3.08 -24.77 -2.93
C SER A 86 -3.66 -23.37 -3.16
N ARG A 87 -4.31 -23.18 -4.32
CA ARG A 87 -4.86 -21.90 -4.76
C ARG A 87 -6.36 -22.08 -5.00
N PRO A 88 -7.23 -21.67 -4.06
CA PRO A 88 -8.68 -21.78 -4.22
C PRO A 88 -9.20 -21.03 -5.46
N PHE A 89 -8.53 -19.93 -5.81
CA PHE A 89 -8.76 -19.17 -7.02
C PHE A 89 -7.49 -19.08 -7.86
N SER A 90 -7.65 -19.24 -9.17
CA SER A 90 -6.57 -19.26 -10.15
C SER A 90 -6.91 -18.33 -11.29
N ILE A 91 -6.02 -17.35 -11.57
CA ILE A 91 -6.23 -16.37 -12.63
C ILE A 91 -6.36 -17.08 -13.99
N PRO A 92 -7.44 -16.86 -14.76
CA PRO A 92 -7.61 -17.38 -16.11
C PRO A 92 -6.54 -16.79 -17.06
N GLY A 93 -6.25 -17.39 -18.21
CA GLY A 93 -5.19 -16.92 -19.14
C GLY A 93 -3.75 -17.22 -18.69
N ARG A 94 -3.56 -18.42 -18.14
CA ARG A 94 -2.25 -18.92 -17.70
C ARG A 94 -1.53 -19.65 -18.83
N LEU A 95 -0.45 -19.08 -19.38
CA LEU A 95 0.46 -19.82 -20.27
C LEU A 95 1.49 -20.57 -19.40
N GLY A 96 1.15 -21.78 -18.96
CA GLY A 96 2.01 -22.61 -18.10
C GLY A 96 2.30 -22.01 -16.72
N ARG A 97 3.56 -21.71 -16.40
CA ARG A 97 3.96 -21.03 -15.15
C ARG A 97 3.82 -19.51 -15.23
N PHE A 98 3.67 -18.93 -16.41
CA PHE A 98 3.73 -17.49 -16.61
C PHE A 98 2.39 -16.78 -16.33
N PRO A 99 2.33 -15.78 -15.44
CA PRO A 99 1.11 -15.03 -15.16
C PRO A 99 1.00 -13.81 -16.10
N VAL A 100 0.34 -14.00 -17.25
CA VAL A 100 0.21 -12.96 -18.30
C VAL A 100 -0.49 -11.70 -17.76
N PHE A 101 -1.62 -11.86 -17.06
CA PHE A 101 -2.38 -10.72 -16.52
C PHE A 101 -1.62 -9.89 -15.49
N PRO A 102 -0.96 -10.49 -14.47
CA PRO A 102 -0.10 -9.74 -13.57
C PRO A 102 1.05 -9.01 -14.27
N LEU A 103 1.63 -9.59 -15.32
CA LEU A 103 2.66 -8.91 -16.08
C LEU A 103 2.10 -7.71 -16.85
N LEU A 104 0.96 -7.87 -17.53
CA LEU A 104 0.30 -6.76 -18.23
C LEU A 104 -0.09 -5.65 -17.26
N GLY A 105 -0.64 -6.00 -16.09
CA GLY A 105 -0.96 -5.04 -15.04
C GLY A 105 0.28 -4.30 -14.54
N LEU A 106 1.39 -5.00 -14.34
CA LEU A 106 2.68 -4.40 -13.97
C LEU A 106 3.14 -3.41 -15.04
N LEU A 107 3.18 -3.80 -16.31
CA LEU A 107 3.60 -2.95 -17.43
C LEU A 107 2.70 -1.72 -17.58
N PHE A 108 1.39 -1.90 -17.43
CA PHE A 108 0.44 -0.80 -17.53
C PHE A 108 0.58 0.20 -16.38
N CYS A 109 0.78 -0.29 -15.16
CA CYS A 109 1.05 0.59 -14.01
C CYS A 109 2.36 1.36 -14.16
N LEU A 110 3.41 0.71 -14.69
CA LEU A 110 4.68 1.38 -14.98
C LEU A 110 4.53 2.44 -16.08
N PHE A 111 3.78 2.15 -17.13
CA PHE A 111 3.47 3.11 -18.20
C PHE A 111 2.72 4.33 -17.64
N LEU A 112 1.67 4.11 -16.84
CA LEU A 112 0.91 5.19 -16.21
C LEU A 112 1.75 6.01 -15.22
N LEU A 113 2.73 5.38 -14.55
CA LEU A 113 3.64 6.09 -13.67
C LEU A 113 4.49 7.12 -14.43
N VAL A 114 4.98 6.78 -15.63
CA VAL A 114 5.79 7.69 -16.45
C VAL A 114 4.97 8.88 -16.98
N GLN A 115 3.65 8.73 -17.08
CA GLN A 115 2.74 9.80 -17.54
C GLN A 115 2.42 10.85 -16.44
N LEU A 116 2.84 10.64 -15.19
CA LEU A 116 2.61 11.60 -14.10
C LEU A 116 3.63 12.75 -14.15
N GLU A 117 3.19 13.91 -13.65
CA GLU A 117 4.04 15.09 -13.58
C GLU A 117 5.26 14.86 -12.66
N PRO A 118 6.46 15.36 -13.00
CA PRO A 118 7.67 15.15 -12.20
C PRO A 118 7.55 15.60 -10.75
N ALA A 119 6.79 16.67 -10.49
CA ALA A 119 6.52 17.16 -9.13
C ALA A 119 5.78 16.10 -8.29
N VAL A 120 4.80 15.44 -8.89
CA VAL A 120 4.03 14.37 -8.25
C VAL A 120 4.91 13.14 -8.03
N LEU A 121 5.75 12.79 -8.99
CA LEU A 121 6.71 11.69 -8.84
C LEU A 121 7.66 11.92 -7.67
N GLY A 122 8.19 13.15 -7.52
CA GLY A 122 9.07 13.52 -6.42
C GLY A 122 8.39 13.41 -5.06
N VAL A 123 7.21 14.01 -4.91
CA VAL A 123 6.45 13.97 -3.63
C VAL A 123 5.96 12.56 -3.32
N GLY A 124 5.43 11.85 -4.32
CA GLY A 124 4.98 10.47 -4.18
C GLY A 124 6.11 9.52 -3.77
N ALA A 125 7.28 9.65 -4.40
CA ALA A 125 8.46 8.86 -4.04
C ALA A 125 8.95 9.18 -2.63
N LEU A 126 8.93 10.45 -2.21
CA LEU A 126 9.27 10.85 -0.84
C LEU A 126 8.32 10.22 0.17
N LEU A 127 7.00 10.35 -0.02
CA LEU A 127 5.98 9.79 0.88
C LEU A 127 6.10 8.26 0.99
N THR A 128 6.31 7.60 -0.15
CA THR A 128 6.51 6.15 -0.20
C THR A 128 7.82 5.76 0.50
N GLY A 129 8.89 6.52 0.28
CA GLY A 129 10.19 6.34 0.92
C GLY A 129 10.10 6.44 2.44
N ILE A 130 9.40 7.45 2.96
CA ILE A 130 9.13 7.58 4.41
C ILE A 130 8.41 6.33 4.93
N GLY A 131 7.38 5.86 4.22
CA GLY A 131 6.66 4.63 4.58
C GLY A 131 7.55 3.39 4.64
N VAL A 132 8.42 3.20 3.64
CA VAL A 132 9.38 2.09 3.59
C VAL A 132 10.40 2.19 4.73
N VAL A 133 10.92 3.38 4.99
CA VAL A 133 11.86 3.64 6.09
C VAL A 133 11.21 3.25 7.42
N ILE A 134 10.01 3.73 7.72
CA ILE A 134 9.26 3.37 8.93
C ILE A 134 9.08 1.84 9.00
N ALA A 135 8.65 1.21 7.91
CA ALA A 135 8.44 -0.25 7.87
C ALA A 135 9.72 -1.04 8.17
N VAL A 136 10.88 -0.60 7.68
CA VAL A 136 12.17 -1.28 7.92
C VAL A 136 12.66 -1.06 9.36
N PHE A 137 12.52 0.15 9.90
CA PHE A 137 12.94 0.46 11.27
C PHE A 137 12.10 -0.30 12.30
N TYR A 138 10.78 -0.32 12.14
CA TYR A 138 9.87 -1.02 13.07
C TYR A 138 9.78 -2.52 12.79
N GLY A 139 9.82 -2.94 11.52
CA GLY A 139 9.77 -4.36 11.14
C GLY A 139 10.95 -5.20 11.64
N LYS A 140 12.12 -4.56 11.89
CA LYS A 140 13.25 -5.22 12.58
C LYS A 140 12.96 -5.55 14.04
N GLY A 141 12.02 -4.86 14.69
CA GLY A 141 11.57 -5.15 16.05
C GLY A 141 10.57 -6.29 16.15
N ALA A 142 9.90 -6.66 15.06
CA ALA A 142 8.85 -7.68 15.01
C ALA A 142 9.35 -9.11 14.72
N ALA A 143 10.63 -9.26 14.37
CA ALA A 143 11.26 -10.54 14.04
C ALA A 143 11.97 -11.20 15.24
N ARG A 144 11.63 -10.80 16.48
CA ARG A 144 12.08 -11.44 17.73
C ARG A 144 10.91 -11.99 18.51
#